data_AF-A0A2T6BIG2-F1
#
_entry.id   AF-A0A2T6BIG2-F1
#
_cell.length_a   1.000
_cell.length_b   1.000
_cell.length_c   1.000
_cell.angle_alpha   90.00
_cell.angle_beta   90.00
_cell.angle_gamma   90.00
#
_symmetry.space_group_name_H-M   'P 1'
#
loop_
_entity.id
_entity.type
_entity.pdbx_description
1 polymer ?
#
loop_
_entity_poly.entity_id
_entity_poly.type
_entity_poly.pdbx_seq_one_letter_code
_entity_poly.pdbx_strand_id
1 'polypeptide(L)'
;MADTAFEERLARINSGQGFVAEGLLGNGDLNTIRKRQEKGRAPTPATMGVPVKKRLPVKRVLIAALLGVVSFFGGSLGAFHATNSVPSEFDQYRPLVEALGPVGMSGLLAMLLLYISGFRSMWLVGAMVLGFFATHYAEPHMAQTAPVLWSQMYSPEHADALKFKAIAQSAQINAVMPAGFALPTGLSLPEGVSLPVDLGLPSG
;
A
#
# COMPACT_ATOMS: atom_id res chain seq x y z
N MET A 1 15.61 36.61 62.13
CA MET A 1 15.07 37.16 60.87
C MET A 1 14.96 35.98 59.92
N ALA A 2 13.75 35.46 59.72
CA ALA A 2 13.55 34.34 58.81
C ALA A 2 13.80 34.84 57.37
N ASP A 3 14.54 34.06 56.59
CA ASP A 3 15.06 34.45 55.28
C ASP A 3 13.92 34.84 54.34
N THR A 4 13.87 36.13 53.98
CA THR A 4 12.91 36.71 53.02
C THR A 4 12.91 35.95 51.69
N ALA A 5 14.07 35.41 51.29
CA ALA A 5 14.23 34.56 50.11
C ALA A 5 13.45 33.22 50.19
N PHE A 6 13.20 32.71 51.40
CA PHE A 6 12.45 31.47 51.60
C PHE A 6 10.94 31.71 51.55
N GLU A 7 10.44 32.78 52.16
CA GLU A 7 9.03 33.17 52.04
C GLU A 7 8.67 33.52 50.58
N GLU A 8 9.57 34.19 49.87
CA GLU A 8 9.40 34.49 48.45
C GLU A 8 9.47 33.22 47.56
N ARG A 9 10.14 32.16 48.01
CA ARG A 9 10.06 30.83 47.38
C ARG A 9 8.74 30.13 47.66
N LEU A 10 8.23 30.20 48.89
CA LEU A 10 6.94 29.62 49.26
C LEU A 10 5.76 30.30 48.57
N ALA A 11 5.75 31.64 48.51
CA ALA A 11 4.73 32.41 47.80
C ALA A 11 4.70 32.06 46.29
N ARG A 12 5.87 31.79 45.72
CA ARG A 12 6.04 31.39 44.31
C ARG A 12 5.65 29.95 44.03
N ILE A 13 5.83 29.03 44.98
CA ILE A 13 5.33 27.64 44.87
C ILE A 13 3.81 27.64 45.00
N ASN A 14 3.25 28.42 45.93
CA ASN A 14 1.81 28.51 46.16
C ASN A 14 1.04 29.25 45.05
N SER A 15 1.69 30.09 44.24
CA SER A 15 1.05 30.78 43.11
C SER A 15 0.82 29.88 41.88
N GLY A 16 1.26 28.62 41.90
CA GLY A 16 1.05 27.67 40.81
C GLY A 16 1.78 28.01 39.50
N GLN A 17 2.63 29.03 39.51
CA GLN A 17 3.42 29.42 38.34
C GLN A 17 4.62 28.49 38.19
N GLY A 18 4.40 27.37 37.49
CA GLY A 18 5.48 26.53 36.98
C GLY A 18 6.29 27.30 35.95
N PHE A 19 7.33 28.01 36.40
CA PHE A 19 8.29 28.63 35.49
C PHE A 19 9.16 27.55 34.86
N VAL A 20 9.00 27.40 33.56
CA VAL A 20 9.85 26.60 32.71
C VAL A 20 11.20 27.31 32.62
N ALA A 21 12.28 26.65 33.05
CA ALA A 21 13.62 27.23 33.00
C ALA A 21 13.98 27.58 31.54
N GLU A 22 13.89 28.87 31.20
CA GLU A 22 14.09 29.43 29.85
C GLU A 22 15.50 29.17 29.28
N GLY A 23 16.43 28.66 30.08
CA GLY A 23 17.79 28.28 29.66
C GLY A 23 18.00 26.82 29.23
N LEU A 24 17.02 25.93 29.41
CA LEU A 24 17.19 24.48 29.17
C LEU A 24 16.39 23.92 27.97
N LEU A 25 15.52 24.73 27.37
CA LEU A 25 14.63 24.32 26.29
C LEU A 25 14.94 25.11 25.02
N GLY A 26 14.98 24.43 23.88
CA GLY A 26 15.19 25.08 22.59
C GLY A 26 14.06 26.08 22.29
N ASN A 27 14.40 27.16 21.57
CA ASN A 27 13.47 28.26 21.22
C ASN A 27 12.13 27.80 20.61
N GLY A 28 12.10 26.63 19.96
CA GLY A 28 10.86 26.03 19.43
C GLY A 28 9.89 25.57 20.53
N ASP A 29 10.40 24.96 21.59
CA ASP A 29 9.57 24.41 22.67
C ASP A 29 8.99 25.53 23.54
N LEU A 30 9.77 26.59 23.81
CA LEU A 30 9.33 27.78 24.53
C LEU A 30 8.12 28.45 23.88
N ASN A 31 8.12 28.60 22.55
CA ASN A 31 6.99 29.19 21.82
C ASN A 31 5.71 28.35 21.90
N THR A 32 5.84 27.02 21.95
CA THR A 32 4.67 26.13 22.10
C THR A 32 4.08 26.17 23.50
N ILE A 33 4.94 26.35 24.52
CA ILE A 33 4.52 26.48 25.92
C ILE A 33 3.83 27.83 26.13
N ARG A 34 4.39 28.93 25.61
CA ARG A 34 3.79 30.28 25.69
C ARG A 34 2.39 30.32 25.06
N LYS A 35 2.22 29.74 23.87
CA LYS A 35 0.89 29.62 23.21
C LYS A 35 -0.13 28.77 23.98
N ARG A 36 0.30 27.84 24.82
CA ARG A 36 -0.60 27.03 25.67
C ARG A 36 -0.99 27.76 26.95
N GLN A 37 -0.05 28.53 27.52
CA GLN A 37 -0.29 29.40 28.66
C GLN A 37 -1.24 30.56 28.30
N GLU A 38 -1.08 31.16 27.12
CA GLU A 38 -2.03 32.16 26.58
C GLU A 38 -3.47 31.62 26.43
N LYS A 39 -3.62 30.30 26.27
CA LYS A 39 -4.92 29.61 26.19
C LYS A 39 -5.44 29.12 27.54
N GLY A 40 -4.84 29.54 28.66
CA GLY A 40 -5.28 29.22 30.01
C GLY A 40 -5.14 27.74 30.39
N ARG A 41 -4.35 26.95 29.66
CA ARG A 41 -4.10 25.54 29.99
C ARG A 41 -2.84 25.45 30.85
N ALA A 42 -2.97 24.82 32.01
CA ALA A 42 -1.85 24.58 32.92
C ALA A 42 -0.69 23.89 32.20
N PRO A 43 0.57 24.21 32.55
CA PRO A 43 1.72 23.51 32.01
C PRO A 43 1.61 22.03 32.40
N THR A 44 1.43 21.17 31.40
CA THR A 44 1.65 19.73 31.58
C THR A 44 3.04 19.55 32.18
N PRO A 45 3.19 18.74 33.26
CA PRO A 45 4.49 18.48 33.83
C PRO A 45 5.43 18.09 32.70
N ALA A 46 6.60 18.72 32.66
CA ALA A 46 7.61 18.44 31.65
C ALA A 46 7.99 16.96 31.79
N THR A 47 7.31 16.09 31.06
CA THR A 47 7.84 14.79 30.70
C THR A 47 9.14 15.13 29.98
N MET A 48 10.27 14.91 30.66
CA MET A 48 11.62 15.05 30.10
C MET A 48 11.79 14.04 28.97
N GLY A 49 11.21 14.38 27.84
CA GLY A 49 11.11 13.56 26.66
C GLY A 49 10.58 14.46 25.58
N VAL A 50 11.50 15.08 24.84
CA VAL A 50 11.24 15.62 23.51
C VAL A 50 10.24 14.68 22.83
N PRO A 51 9.09 15.16 22.32
CA PRO A 51 8.23 14.31 21.53
C PRO A 51 9.04 13.89 20.30
N VAL A 52 9.71 12.75 20.39
CA VAL A 52 10.48 12.18 19.30
C VAL A 52 9.45 11.94 18.22
N LYS A 53 9.46 12.82 17.21
CA LYS A 53 8.66 12.68 16.00
C LYS A 53 8.81 11.24 15.56
N LYS A 54 7.75 10.43 15.73
CA LYS A 54 7.74 9.00 15.36
C LYS A 54 8.10 8.95 13.88
N ARG A 55 9.39 8.75 13.58
CA ARG A 55 9.87 8.59 12.22
C ARG A 55 9.17 7.35 11.68
N LEU A 56 8.57 7.49 10.51
CA LEU A 56 7.99 6.36 9.81
C LEU A 56 9.05 5.26 9.72
N PRO A 57 8.74 4.01 10.09
CA PRO A 57 9.70 2.92 10.01
C PRO A 57 9.84 2.47 8.56
N VAL A 58 10.47 3.30 7.72
CA VAL A 58 10.54 3.16 6.25
C VAL A 58 10.97 1.74 5.85
N LYS A 59 11.98 1.18 6.51
CA LYS A 59 12.44 -0.20 6.26
C LYS A 59 11.31 -1.23 6.43
N ARG A 60 10.51 -1.11 7.50
CA ARG A 60 9.40 -2.04 7.77
C ARG A 60 8.24 -1.81 6.79
N VAL A 61 7.99 -0.57 6.41
CA VAL A 61 6.96 -0.23 5.41
C VAL A 61 7.30 -0.85 4.06
N LEU A 62 8.56 -0.77 3.62
CA LEU A 62 9.02 -1.39 2.37
C LEU A 62 8.91 -2.91 2.42
N ILE A 63 9.32 -3.54 3.53
CA ILE A 63 9.17 -4.98 3.73
C ILE A 63 7.69 -5.40 3.69
N ALA A 64 6.81 -4.63 4.34
CA ALA A 64 5.37 -4.91 4.34
C ALA A 64 4.77 -4.78 2.94
N ALA A 65 5.14 -3.75 2.18
CA ALA A 65 4.72 -3.59 0.78
C ALA A 65 5.19 -4.78 -0.07
N LEU A 66 6.45 -5.19 0.04
CA LEU A 66 6.99 -6.36 -0.64
C LEU A 66 6.25 -7.66 -0.26
N LEU A 67 5.90 -7.81 1.02
CA LEU A 67 5.09 -8.94 1.47
C LEU A 67 3.74 -8.99 0.75
N GLY A 68 3.13 -7.82 0.50
CA GLY A 68 1.89 -7.69 -0.27
C GLY A 68 2.07 -8.15 -1.72
N VAL A 69 3.17 -7.75 -2.36
CA VAL A 69 3.54 -8.19 -3.73
C VAL A 69 3.71 -9.71 -3.77
N VAL A 70 4.47 -10.28 -2.82
CA VAL A 70 4.71 -11.72 -2.73
C VAL A 70 3.41 -12.48 -2.47
N SER A 71 2.54 -11.99 -1.58
CA SER A 71 1.25 -12.61 -1.35
C SER A 71 0.35 -12.60 -2.58
N PHE A 72 0.43 -11.54 -3.40
CA PHE A 72 -0.34 -11.46 -4.63
C PHE A 72 0.06 -12.57 -5.59
N PHE A 73 1.34 -12.63 -5.95
CA PHE A 73 1.84 -13.64 -6.89
C PHE A 73 1.76 -15.07 -6.34
N GLY A 74 2.07 -15.27 -5.05
CA GLY A 74 2.00 -16.59 -4.44
C GLY A 74 0.58 -17.17 -4.49
N GLY A 75 -0.44 -16.36 -4.22
CA GLY A 75 -1.83 -16.80 -4.30
C GLY A 75 -2.36 -16.95 -5.72
N SER A 76 -1.98 -16.04 -6.64
CA SER A 76 -2.43 -16.11 -8.04
C SER A 76 -1.81 -17.29 -8.76
N LEU A 77 -0.52 -17.55 -8.55
CA LEU A 77 0.18 -18.72 -9.07
C LEU A 77 -0.36 -20.01 -8.46
N GLY A 78 -0.53 -20.07 -7.14
CA GLY A 78 -1.13 -21.24 -6.50
C GLY A 78 -2.54 -21.55 -7.03
N ALA A 79 -3.37 -20.52 -7.22
CA ALA A 79 -4.68 -20.65 -7.82
C ALA A 79 -4.62 -21.12 -9.28
N PHE A 80 -3.72 -20.53 -10.08
CA PHE A 80 -3.52 -20.92 -11.46
C PHE A 80 -3.11 -22.40 -11.58
N HIS A 81 -2.09 -22.83 -10.83
CA HIS A 81 -1.62 -24.21 -10.86
C HIS A 81 -2.66 -25.21 -10.33
N ALA A 82 -3.51 -24.82 -9.37
CA ALA A 82 -4.61 -25.66 -8.88
C ALA A 82 -5.77 -25.83 -9.89
N THR A 83 -5.89 -24.93 -10.86
CA THR A 83 -6.99 -24.94 -11.85
C THR A 83 -6.56 -25.50 -13.21
N ASN A 84 -5.27 -25.44 -13.52
CA ASN A 84 -4.74 -26.11 -14.69
C ASN A 84 -4.57 -27.59 -14.37
N SER A 85 -4.97 -28.46 -15.29
CA SER A 85 -5.06 -29.93 -15.14
C SER A 85 -3.70 -30.65 -15.03
N VAL A 86 -2.68 -29.97 -14.50
CA VAL A 86 -1.38 -30.56 -14.17
C VAL A 86 -1.49 -31.13 -12.76
N PRO A 87 -1.38 -32.46 -12.57
CA PRO A 87 -1.48 -33.07 -11.25
C PRO A 87 -0.45 -32.44 -10.33
N SER A 88 -0.91 -31.76 -9.30
CA SER A 88 -0.04 -31.08 -8.34
C SER A 88 -0.62 -31.18 -6.94
N GLU A 89 0.22 -30.97 -5.92
CA GLU A 89 -0.26 -30.90 -4.52
C GLU A 89 -1.27 -29.76 -4.31
N PHE A 90 -1.41 -28.84 -5.28
CA PHE A 90 -2.35 -27.74 -5.23
C PHE A 90 -3.79 -28.13 -5.61
N ASP A 91 -4.02 -29.31 -6.19
CA ASP A 91 -5.36 -29.80 -6.53
C ASP A 91 -6.27 -29.91 -5.29
N GLN A 92 -5.69 -30.14 -4.11
CA GLN A 92 -6.41 -30.17 -2.84
C GLN A 92 -7.09 -28.82 -2.52
N TYR A 93 -6.55 -27.72 -3.03
CA TYR A 93 -7.09 -26.37 -2.82
C TYR A 93 -8.04 -25.93 -3.93
N ARG A 94 -8.27 -26.74 -4.96
CA ARG A 94 -9.20 -26.44 -6.05
C ARG A 94 -10.58 -25.95 -5.59
N PRO A 95 -11.29 -26.57 -4.62
CA PRO A 95 -12.58 -26.06 -4.17
C PRO A 95 -12.47 -24.67 -3.52
N LEU A 96 -11.34 -24.38 -2.87
CA LEU A 96 -11.07 -23.07 -2.27
C LEU A 96 -10.80 -22.03 -3.36
N VAL A 97 -10.06 -22.40 -4.39
CA VAL A 97 -9.75 -21.56 -5.56
C VAL A 97 -11.01 -21.27 -6.37
N GLU A 98 -11.90 -22.26 -6.56
CA GLU A 98 -13.18 -22.07 -7.25
C GLU A 98 -14.11 -21.12 -6.48
N ALA A 99 -14.07 -21.13 -5.15
CA ALA A 99 -14.88 -20.25 -4.31
C ALA A 99 -14.35 -18.80 -4.24
N LEU A 100 -13.03 -18.63 -4.13
CA LEU A 100 -12.39 -17.33 -3.85
C LEU A 100 -11.73 -16.68 -5.06
N GLY A 101 -11.48 -17.45 -6.11
CA GLY A 101 -10.68 -17.05 -7.26
C GLY A 101 -9.22 -16.74 -6.92
N PRO A 102 -8.41 -16.36 -7.92
CA PRO A 102 -7.00 -16.02 -7.74
C PRO A 102 -6.80 -14.88 -6.73
N VAL A 103 -7.61 -13.82 -6.79
CA VAL A 103 -7.50 -12.67 -5.89
C VAL A 103 -7.81 -13.04 -4.45
N GLY A 104 -8.82 -13.88 -4.21
CA GLY A 104 -9.16 -14.31 -2.86
C GLY A 104 -8.11 -15.26 -2.27
N MET A 105 -7.50 -16.12 -3.08
CA MET A 105 -6.36 -16.95 -2.66
C MET A 105 -5.14 -16.10 -2.28
N SER A 106 -4.84 -15.08 -3.08
CA SER A 106 -3.83 -14.08 -2.76
C SER A 106 -4.16 -13.34 -1.46
N GLY A 107 -5.43 -13.00 -1.22
CA GLY A 107 -5.89 -12.37 0.02
C GLY A 107 -5.74 -13.27 1.25
N LEU A 108 -6.02 -14.57 1.11
CA LEU A 108 -5.78 -15.55 2.18
C LEU A 108 -4.29 -15.67 2.51
N LEU A 109 -3.44 -15.75 1.49
CA LEU A 109 -1.98 -15.77 1.69
C LEU A 109 -1.50 -14.48 2.35
N ALA A 110 -2.04 -13.32 1.95
CA ALA A 110 -1.74 -12.04 2.57
C ALA A 110 -2.13 -12.04 4.06
N MET A 111 -3.29 -12.57 4.42
CA MET A 111 -3.72 -12.71 5.81
C MET A 111 -2.82 -13.66 6.63
N LEU A 112 -2.41 -14.78 6.04
CA LEU A 112 -1.46 -15.71 6.67
C LEU A 112 -0.11 -15.03 6.94
N LEU A 113 0.42 -14.31 5.94
CA LEU A 113 1.68 -13.57 6.08
C LEU A 113 1.57 -12.42 7.08
N LEU A 114 0.43 -11.73 7.17
CA LEU A 114 0.16 -10.75 8.22
C LEU A 114 0.18 -11.39 9.60
N TYR A 115 -0.43 -12.56 9.75
CA TYR A 115 -0.46 -13.30 11.00
C TYR A 115 0.96 -13.72 11.44
N ILE A 116 1.75 -14.28 10.54
CA ILE A 116 3.13 -14.75 10.81
C ILE A 116 4.09 -13.57 11.06
N SER A 117 3.99 -12.50 10.29
CA SER A 117 4.88 -11.34 10.41
C SER A 117 4.64 -10.52 11.68
N GLY A 118 3.50 -10.71 12.36
CA GLY A 118 3.16 -10.00 13.60
C GLY A 118 2.94 -8.50 13.39
N PHE A 119 2.64 -8.06 12.17
CA PHE A 119 2.39 -6.65 11.86
C PHE A 119 1.09 -6.15 12.50
N ARG A 120 1.22 -5.56 13.68
CA ARG A 120 0.10 -4.92 14.41
C ARG A 120 -0.11 -3.45 14.10
N SER A 121 0.81 -2.82 13.36
CA SER A 121 0.71 -1.40 13.03
C SER A 121 -0.18 -1.18 11.82
N MET A 122 -1.18 -0.31 11.96
CA MET A 122 -2.08 0.09 10.86
C MET A 122 -1.34 0.56 9.60
N TRP A 123 -0.19 1.23 9.77
CA TRP A 123 0.65 1.68 8.65
C TRP A 123 1.31 0.54 7.88
N LEU A 124 1.70 -0.54 8.57
CA LEU A 124 2.33 -1.69 7.93
C LEU A 124 1.30 -2.53 7.20
N VAL A 125 0.12 -2.72 7.81
CA VAL A 125 -1.01 -3.37 7.15
C VAL A 125 -1.42 -2.56 5.91
N GLY A 126 -1.54 -1.23 6.05
CA GLY A 126 -1.85 -0.35 4.92
C GLY A 126 -0.82 -0.42 3.79
N ALA A 127 0.48 -0.48 4.13
CA ALA A 127 1.54 -0.65 3.14
C ALA A 127 1.48 -1.99 2.42
N MET A 128 1.15 -3.07 3.14
CA MET A 128 0.99 -4.40 2.57
C MET A 128 -0.22 -4.47 1.62
N VAL A 129 -1.37 -3.93 2.06
CA VAL A 129 -2.57 -3.82 1.23
C VAL A 129 -2.28 -2.97 -0.02
N LEU A 130 -1.56 -1.85 0.14
CA LEU A 130 -1.17 -1.01 -0.99
C LEU A 130 -0.26 -1.78 -1.97
N GLY A 131 0.74 -2.50 -1.47
CA GLY A 131 1.61 -3.35 -2.31
C GLY A 131 0.81 -4.39 -3.07
N PHE A 132 -0.10 -5.09 -2.39
CA PHE A 132 -0.99 -6.08 -2.98
C PHE A 132 -1.83 -5.51 -4.14
N PHE A 133 -2.56 -4.42 -3.89
CA PHE A 133 -3.42 -3.81 -4.92
C PHE A 133 -2.61 -3.17 -6.04
N ALA A 134 -1.49 -2.53 -5.72
CA ALA A 134 -0.58 -1.99 -6.74
C ALA A 134 -0.12 -3.10 -7.69
N THR A 135 0.24 -4.28 -7.17
CA THR A 135 0.59 -5.43 -8.00
C THR A 135 -0.58 -5.94 -8.82
N HIS A 136 -1.79 -6.00 -8.25
CA HIS A 136 -2.98 -6.45 -8.99
C HIS A 136 -3.26 -5.60 -10.24
N TYR A 137 -3.09 -4.28 -10.15
CA TYR A 137 -3.27 -3.39 -11.30
C TYR A 137 -2.05 -3.34 -12.22
N ALA A 138 -0.84 -3.56 -11.69
CA ALA A 138 0.38 -3.57 -12.48
C ALA A 138 0.61 -4.89 -13.23
N GLU A 139 0.03 -6.01 -12.78
CA GLU A 139 0.24 -7.34 -13.37
C GLU A 139 0.04 -7.38 -14.89
N PRO A 140 -1.04 -6.83 -15.46
CA PRO A 140 -1.23 -6.80 -16.91
C PRO A 140 -0.09 -6.06 -17.63
N HIS A 141 0.41 -4.98 -17.04
CA HIS A 141 1.47 -4.16 -17.65
C HIS A 141 2.83 -4.86 -17.53
N MET A 142 3.08 -5.52 -16.41
CA MET A 142 4.30 -6.30 -16.23
C MET A 142 4.37 -7.49 -17.20
N ALA A 143 3.23 -8.15 -17.46
CA ALA A 143 3.11 -9.21 -18.46
C ALA A 143 3.44 -8.74 -19.89
N GLN A 144 3.13 -7.48 -20.22
CA GLN A 144 3.54 -6.87 -21.50
C GLN A 144 5.04 -6.62 -21.57
N THR A 145 5.65 -6.14 -20.49
CA THR A 145 7.09 -5.82 -20.47
C THR A 145 8.00 -7.04 -20.44
N ALA A 146 7.57 -8.13 -19.82
CA ALA A 146 8.36 -9.35 -19.65
C ALA A 146 7.56 -10.61 -20.04
N PRO A 147 7.13 -10.73 -21.31
CA PRO A 147 6.22 -11.79 -21.73
C PRO A 147 6.80 -13.19 -21.53
N VAL A 148 8.12 -13.35 -21.68
CA VAL A 148 8.81 -14.63 -21.47
C VAL A 148 8.67 -15.09 -20.03
N LEU A 149 8.91 -14.20 -19.06
CA LEU A 149 8.82 -14.54 -17.64
C LEU A 149 7.38 -14.92 -17.24
N TRP A 150 6.38 -14.21 -17.74
CA TRP A 150 4.97 -14.53 -17.45
C TRP A 150 4.53 -15.84 -18.09
N SER A 151 4.98 -16.14 -19.30
CA SER A 151 4.69 -17.41 -19.96
C SER A 151 5.32 -18.62 -19.24
N GLN A 152 6.46 -18.42 -18.56
CA GLN A 152 7.11 -19.45 -17.73
C GLN A 152 6.41 -19.67 -16.38
N MET A 153 5.93 -18.62 -15.74
CA MET A 153 5.29 -18.73 -14.42
C MET A 153 3.86 -19.26 -14.48
N TYR A 154 3.11 -18.83 -15.51
CA TYR A 154 1.71 -19.20 -15.72
C TYR A 154 1.62 -20.16 -16.93
N SER A 155 1.08 -19.67 -18.05
CA SER A 155 1.09 -20.31 -19.36
C SER A 155 1.15 -19.24 -20.44
N PRO A 156 1.50 -19.59 -21.69
CA PRO A 156 1.47 -18.64 -22.81
C PRO A 156 0.08 -18.01 -23.02
N GLU A 157 -0.97 -18.82 -22.93
CA GLU A 157 -2.37 -18.38 -23.10
C GLU A 157 -2.79 -17.37 -22.02
N HIS A 158 -2.40 -17.62 -20.77
CA HIS A 158 -2.68 -16.70 -19.66
C HIS A 158 -1.89 -15.39 -19.79
N ALA A 159 -0.62 -15.48 -20.21
CA ALA A 159 0.21 -14.30 -20.45
C ALA A 159 -0.37 -13.43 -21.57
N ASP A 160 -0.89 -14.04 -22.64
CA ASP A 160 -1.52 -13.31 -23.73
C ASP A 160 -2.85 -12.66 -23.30
N ALA A 161 -3.68 -13.36 -22.52
CA ALA A 161 -4.89 -12.77 -21.92
C ALA A 161 -4.58 -11.53 -21.06
N LEU A 162 -3.49 -11.56 -20.27
CA LEU A 162 -3.05 -10.40 -19.49
C LEU A 162 -2.60 -9.23 -20.35
N LYS A 163 -1.94 -9.49 -21.49
CA LYS A 163 -1.57 -8.42 -22.44
C LYS A 163 -2.81 -7.72 -22.99
N PHE A 164 -3.84 -8.46 -23.38
CA PHE A 164 -5.11 -7.89 -23.83
C PHE A 164 -5.79 -7.08 -22.73
N LYS A 165 -5.77 -7.58 -21.50
CA LYS A 165 -6.29 -6.83 -20.35
C LYS A 165 -5.56 -5.50 -20.14
N ALA A 166 -4.24 -5.47 -20.31
CA ALA A 166 -3.47 -4.22 -20.23
C ALA A 166 -3.79 -3.26 -21.38
N ILE A 167 -3.99 -3.75 -22.61
CA ILE A 167 -4.42 -2.92 -23.74
C ILE A 167 -5.82 -2.35 -23.47
N ALA A 168 -6.74 -3.16 -22.94
CA ALA A 168 -8.08 -2.69 -22.59
C ALA A 168 -8.04 -1.63 -21.46
N GLN A 169 -7.20 -1.83 -20.45
CA GLN A 169 -6.99 -0.85 -19.38
C GLN A 169 -6.37 0.44 -19.90
N SER A 170 -5.37 0.37 -20.77
CA SER A 170 -4.76 1.55 -21.37
C SER A 170 -5.70 2.27 -22.34
N ALA A 171 -6.55 1.54 -23.07
CA ALA A 171 -7.58 2.10 -23.95
C ALA A 171 -8.73 2.79 -23.19
N GLN A 172 -9.07 2.30 -21.99
CA GLN A 172 -10.01 3.02 -21.10
C GLN A 172 -9.41 4.31 -20.54
N ILE A 173 -8.10 4.34 -20.28
CA ILE A 173 -7.41 5.50 -19.72
C ILE A 173 -7.06 6.53 -20.82
N ASN A 174 -6.72 6.05 -22.02
CA ASN A 174 -6.45 6.85 -23.21
C ASN A 174 -7.29 6.26 -24.35
N ALA A 175 -8.32 6.97 -24.83
CA ALA A 175 -9.27 6.51 -25.84
C ALA A 175 -8.69 6.27 -27.26
N VAL A 176 -7.53 5.62 -27.39
CA VAL A 176 -6.82 5.35 -28.64
C VAL A 176 -6.15 3.98 -28.55
N MET A 177 -6.58 3.03 -29.39
CA MET A 177 -5.87 1.76 -29.55
C MET A 177 -4.49 1.98 -30.18
N PRO A 178 -3.45 1.24 -29.78
CA PRO A 178 -2.14 1.31 -30.42
C PRO A 178 -2.23 0.92 -31.90
N ALA A 179 -1.54 1.67 -32.76
CA ALA A 179 -1.52 1.44 -34.21
C ALA A 179 -1.00 0.02 -34.54
N GLY A 180 -1.70 -0.69 -35.43
CA GLY A 180 -1.35 -2.06 -35.86
C GLY A 180 -2.03 -3.20 -35.09
N PHE A 181 -2.93 -2.90 -34.15
CA PHE A 181 -3.70 -3.91 -33.43
C PHE A 181 -4.89 -4.42 -34.25
N ALA A 182 -4.90 -5.71 -34.59
CA ALA A 182 -6.04 -6.38 -35.23
C ALA A 182 -6.96 -6.98 -34.16
N LEU A 183 -8.25 -6.60 -34.18
CA LEU A 183 -9.27 -7.22 -33.36
C LEU A 183 -9.52 -8.67 -33.85
N PRO A 184 -9.55 -9.67 -32.95
CA PRO A 184 -10.00 -11.00 -33.32
C PRO A 184 -11.47 -10.96 -33.77
N THR A 185 -11.80 -11.75 -34.80
CA THR A 185 -13.16 -11.83 -35.37
C THR A 185 -14.20 -12.12 -34.29
N GLY A 186 -15.19 -11.24 -34.17
CA GLY A 186 -16.31 -11.38 -33.23
C GLY A 186 -16.27 -10.48 -31.99
N LEU A 187 -15.22 -9.68 -31.79
CA LEU A 187 -15.14 -8.73 -30.66
C LEU A 187 -15.62 -7.33 -31.11
N SER A 188 -16.70 -6.82 -30.52
CA SER A 188 -17.17 -5.44 -30.73
C SER A 188 -16.38 -4.46 -29.87
N LEU A 189 -16.07 -3.28 -30.40
CA LEU A 189 -15.47 -2.20 -29.60
C LEU A 189 -16.42 -1.75 -28.49
N PRO A 190 -15.92 -1.50 -27.26
CA PRO A 190 -16.71 -0.86 -26.22
C PRO A 190 -17.06 0.58 -26.64
N GLU A 191 -18.24 1.06 -26.21
CA GLU A 191 -18.72 2.41 -26.53
C GLU A 191 -17.67 3.47 -26.15
N GLY A 192 -17.30 4.33 -27.12
CA GLY A 192 -16.36 5.43 -26.92
C GLY A 192 -14.93 5.19 -27.41
N VAL A 193 -14.59 4.00 -27.91
CA VAL A 193 -13.26 3.74 -28.52
C VAL A 193 -13.33 4.00 -30.03
N SER A 194 -12.60 5.00 -30.51
CA SER A 194 -12.44 5.31 -31.94
C SER A 194 -11.24 4.58 -32.53
N LEU A 195 -11.42 4.02 -33.73
CA LEU A 195 -10.34 3.44 -34.52
C LEU A 195 -9.38 4.55 -35.01
N PRO A 196 -8.05 4.33 -34.96
CA PRO A 196 -7.11 5.22 -35.63
C PRO A 196 -7.35 5.18 -37.15
N VAL A 197 -7.16 6.32 -37.82
CA VAL A 197 -7.53 6.59 -39.22
C VAL A 197 -6.89 5.62 -40.24
N ASP A 198 -5.84 4.87 -39.85
CA ASP A 198 -5.11 3.92 -40.71
C ASP A 198 -5.47 2.43 -40.48
N LEU A 199 -6.50 2.09 -39.71
CA LEU A 199 -6.91 0.69 -39.51
C LEU A 199 -7.86 0.23 -40.63
N GLY A 200 -7.30 -0.44 -41.65
CA GLY A 200 -8.09 -1.14 -42.66
C GLY A 200 -8.84 -2.33 -42.04
N LEU A 201 -10.17 -2.32 -42.14
CA LEU A 201 -10.98 -3.53 -41.92
C LEU A 201 -10.53 -4.61 -42.92
N PRO A 202 -10.19 -5.83 -42.50
CA PRO A 202 -10.11 -6.93 -43.44
C PRO A 202 -11.51 -7.13 -44.03
N SER A 203 -11.65 -6.87 -45.32
CA SER A 203 -12.84 -7.25 -46.09
C SER A 203 -12.80 -8.75 -46.32
N GLY A 204 -13.55 -9.51 -45.52
CA GLY A 204 -13.69 -10.96 -45.65
C GLY A 204 -14.43 -11.56 -44.46
#